data_AF-A0A5A9ZVS3-F1
#
_entry.id   AF-A0A5A9ZVS3-F1
#
_cell.length_a   1.000
_cell.length_b   1.000
_cell.length_c   1.000
_cell.angle_alpha   90.00
_cell.angle_beta   90.00
_cell.angle_gamma   90.00
#
_symmetry.space_group_name_H-M   'P 1'
#
loop_
_entity.id
_entity.type
_entity.pdbx_description
1 polymer ?
#
loop_
_entity_poly.entity_id
_entity_poly.type
_entity_poly.pdbx_seq_one_letter_code
_entity_poly.pdbx_strand_id
1 'polypeptide(L)'
;MSDSKTSVRKTIVEKVKVLHSSPGDTFFPDFLFQNGEKPTDVWQIFTTTRTGLLPSKTGIHTCYSEEEASALAAKYPVGSELPDSQGVEEYKMDLVRAIMESDFPFGVCAGDEESPLAFDVLGDSGIYRGRYGTLSQKVIDFLGKQRTGKLKNRFGENWHVAAAFEYCWLKFPHSSPAFVAASYQYHYYITNDDFSAGYHWRDLEVLVHGVEAEATKAIETRKKAGVSGSRKSAQSREDRRNALMTAMEDVARRNPQIAQLGEKALVQLATAEATESDPALWRQGKGQVMEYLGEIRRGEAGKDLQAKYRALFPAKPPKRIG
;
A
#
# COMPACT_ATOMS: atom_id res chain seq x y z
N MET A 1 -6.84 9.05 -22.57
CA MET A 1 -5.50 8.76 -22.04
C MET A 1 -5.31 9.56 -20.76
N SER A 2 -4.70 8.97 -19.74
CA SER A 2 -4.28 9.70 -18.53
C SER A 2 -3.28 10.81 -18.91
N ASP A 3 -3.23 11.89 -18.14
CA ASP A 3 -2.23 12.95 -18.34
C ASP A 3 -0.82 12.36 -18.13
N SER A 4 -0.05 12.29 -19.21
CA SER A 4 1.28 11.69 -19.27
C SER A 4 2.32 12.39 -18.38
N LYS A 5 2.01 13.60 -17.90
CA LYS A 5 2.88 14.40 -17.02
C LYS A 5 2.62 14.15 -15.54
N THR A 6 1.48 13.55 -15.23
CA THR A 6 1.06 13.31 -13.85
C THR A 6 1.54 11.95 -13.37
N SER A 7 1.71 11.85 -12.05
CA SER A 7 1.96 10.58 -11.40
C SER A 7 0.76 9.66 -11.58
N VAL A 8 1.01 8.45 -12.09
CA VAL A 8 -0.01 7.40 -12.20
C VAL A 8 0.07 6.41 -11.04
N ARG A 9 1.12 6.48 -10.22
CA ARG A 9 1.32 5.61 -9.06
C ARG A 9 1.29 6.43 -7.77
N LYS A 10 0.53 5.93 -6.80
CA LYS A 10 0.57 6.45 -5.44
C LYS A 10 1.76 5.85 -4.70
N THR A 11 2.45 6.66 -3.91
CA THR A 11 3.47 6.19 -2.97
C THR A 11 2.86 6.11 -1.58
N ILE A 12 2.71 4.91 -1.04
CA ILE A 12 2.09 4.66 0.27
C ILE A 12 3.15 4.29 1.29
N VAL A 13 3.07 4.87 2.49
CA VAL A 13 3.88 4.44 3.63
C VAL A 13 3.35 3.11 4.15
N GLU A 14 4.17 2.06 4.11
CA GLU A 14 3.78 0.72 4.59
C GLU A 14 4.20 0.50 6.04
N LYS A 15 5.35 1.05 6.42
CA LYS A 15 5.93 0.85 7.76
C LYS A 15 6.82 2.03 8.13
N VAL A 16 6.73 2.45 9.38
CA VAL A 16 7.71 3.34 10.01
C VAL A 16 8.27 2.62 11.23
N LYS A 17 9.59 2.58 11.37
CA LYS A 17 10.28 2.07 12.55
C LYS A 17 11.27 3.11 13.02
N VAL A 18 11.17 3.49 14.30
CA VAL A 18 12.16 4.30 14.99
C VAL A 18 13.06 3.36 15.77
N LEU A 19 14.37 3.54 15.65
CA LEU A 19 15.39 2.80 16.39
C LEU A 19 16.30 3.81 17.08
N HIS A 20 16.44 3.69 18.39
CA HIS A 20 17.48 4.40 19.13
C HIS A 20 18.74 3.53 19.15
N SER A 21 19.90 4.15 18.97
CA SER A 21 21.20 3.51 19.11
C SER A 21 22.25 4.46 19.69
N SER A 22 23.17 3.90 20.46
CA SER A 22 24.32 4.59 21.04
C SER A 22 25.64 3.98 20.51
N PRO A 23 26.79 4.69 20.60
CA PRO A 23 28.07 4.15 20.16
C PRO A 23 28.36 2.78 20.79
N GLY A 24 28.65 1.78 19.94
CA GLY A 24 28.86 0.39 20.36
C GLY A 24 27.67 -0.53 20.08
N ASP A 25 26.48 0.00 19.80
CA ASP A 25 25.34 -0.79 19.34
C ASP A 25 25.56 -1.31 17.92
N THR A 26 25.05 -2.52 17.63
CA THR A 26 25.19 -3.17 16.32
C THR A 26 24.67 -2.34 15.15
N PHE A 27 23.69 -1.46 15.39
CA PHE A 27 23.06 -0.64 14.36
C PHE A 27 23.43 0.84 14.44
N PHE A 28 24.44 1.20 15.26
CA PHE A 28 24.93 2.58 15.29
C PHE A 28 25.60 2.94 13.95
N PRO A 29 25.23 4.04 13.29
CA PRO A 29 25.71 4.40 11.95
C PRO A 29 27.10 5.06 12.00
N ASP A 30 28.11 4.30 12.45
CA ASP A 30 29.49 4.79 12.60
C ASP A 30 30.07 5.44 11.33
N PHE A 31 29.63 4.97 10.16
CA PHE A 31 30.07 5.48 8.86
C PHE A 31 29.70 6.96 8.62
N LEU A 32 28.70 7.50 9.33
CA LEU A 32 28.30 8.90 9.20
C LEU A 32 29.23 9.86 9.96
N PHE A 33 30.04 9.36 10.90
CA PHE A 33 30.80 10.16 11.86
C PHE A 33 32.32 9.96 11.77
N GLN A 34 32.83 9.49 10.62
CA GLN A 34 34.25 9.13 10.48
C GLN A 34 35.22 10.30 10.69
N ASN A 35 34.76 11.55 10.51
CA ASN A 35 35.60 12.76 10.57
C ASN A 35 35.15 13.77 11.65
N GLY A 36 34.32 13.37 12.61
CA GLY A 36 33.72 14.29 13.58
C GLY A 36 33.49 13.69 14.97
N GLU A 37 33.01 14.54 15.89
CA GLU A 37 32.59 14.10 17.21
C GLU A 37 31.39 13.16 17.08
N LYS A 38 31.49 11.95 17.67
CA LYS A 38 30.40 10.97 17.63
C LYS A 38 29.33 11.39 18.63
N PRO A 39 28.07 11.55 18.22
CA PRO A 39 26.98 11.80 19.16
C PRO A 39 26.83 10.63 20.13
N THR A 40 26.41 10.92 21.37
CA THR A 40 26.14 9.89 22.39
C THR A 40 24.95 9.02 22.03
N ASP A 41 23.97 9.61 21.35
CA ASP A 41 22.72 8.96 20.99
C ASP A 41 22.29 9.41 19.59
N VAL A 42 21.78 8.46 18.81
CA VAL A 42 21.13 8.74 17.53
C VAL A 42 19.82 7.97 17.42
N TRP A 43 18.90 8.54 16.65
CA TRP A 43 17.62 7.92 16.33
C TRP A 43 17.55 7.73 14.82
N GLN A 44 17.38 6.49 14.39
CA GLN A 44 17.20 6.12 12.99
C GLN A 44 15.74 5.85 12.70
N ILE A 45 15.20 6.55 11.72
CA ILE A 45 13.84 6.34 11.22
C ILE A 45 13.93 5.61 9.90
N PHE A 46 13.44 4.38 9.92
CA PHE A 46 13.26 3.55 8.73
C PHE A 46 11.84 3.77 8.21
N THR A 47 11.74 4.40 7.03
CA THR A 47 10.45 4.61 6.36
C THR A 47 10.37 3.68 5.16
N THR A 48 9.54 2.65 5.25
CA THR A 48 9.27 1.73 4.14
C THR A 48 8.07 2.24 3.35
N THR A 49 8.28 2.48 2.07
CA THR A 49 7.26 2.96 1.14
C THR A 49 7.09 2.02 -0.05
N ARG A 50 5.91 2.03 -0.64
CA ARG A 50 5.62 1.32 -1.89
C ARG A 50 4.96 2.26 -2.89
N THR A 51 5.51 2.32 -4.10
CA THR A 51 4.95 3.10 -5.21
C THR A 51 4.20 2.16 -6.15
N GLY A 52 2.87 2.19 -6.13
CA GLY A 52 2.03 1.28 -6.91
C GLY A 52 2.27 -0.21 -6.56
N LEU A 53 2.58 -1.03 -7.57
CA LEU A 53 2.91 -2.45 -7.43
C LEU A 53 4.41 -2.75 -7.43
N LEU A 54 5.26 -1.73 -7.40
CA LEU A 54 6.71 -1.92 -7.32
C LEU A 54 7.11 -2.55 -5.97
N PRO A 55 8.30 -3.19 -5.88
CA PRO A 55 8.84 -3.63 -4.60
C PRO A 55 8.97 -2.47 -3.60
N SER A 56 8.72 -2.74 -2.33
CA SER A 56 8.86 -1.74 -1.27
C SER A 56 10.32 -1.31 -1.10
N LYS A 57 10.54 -0.03 -0.84
CA LYS A 57 11.86 0.56 -0.57
C LYS A 57 11.89 1.10 0.85
N THR A 58 13.04 1.02 1.51
CA THR A 58 13.23 1.57 2.85
C THR A 58 14.26 2.69 2.80
N GLY A 59 13.82 3.90 3.12
CA GLY A 59 14.70 5.04 3.38
C GLY A 59 15.09 5.10 4.86
N ILE A 60 16.25 5.67 5.15
CA ILE A 60 16.75 5.86 6.51
C ILE A 60 17.01 7.35 6.71
N HIS A 61 16.45 7.91 7.78
CA HIS A 61 16.78 9.26 8.26
C HIS A 61 17.39 9.15 9.65
N THR A 62 18.51 9.84 9.86
CA THR A 62 19.19 9.91 11.17
C THR A 62 18.84 11.25 11.82
N CYS A 63 18.38 11.19 13.06
CA CYS A 63 18.07 12.33 13.93
C CYS A 63 18.95 12.28 15.18
N TYR A 64 19.19 13.44 15.79
CA TYR A 64 20.08 13.57 16.96
C TYR A 64 19.32 13.75 18.27
N SER A 65 17.98 13.71 18.24
CA SER A 65 17.13 13.67 19.43
C SER A 65 15.89 12.80 19.21
N GLU A 66 15.33 12.32 20.32
CA GLU A 66 14.07 11.57 20.30
C GLU A 66 12.90 12.43 19.81
N GLU A 67 12.90 13.73 20.15
CA GLU A 67 11.87 14.67 19.75
C GLU A 67 11.89 14.90 18.24
N GLU A 68 13.06 15.08 17.64
CA GLU A 68 13.23 15.18 16.19
C GLU A 68 12.75 13.91 15.50
N ALA A 69 13.13 12.74 16.05
CA ALA A 69 12.76 11.47 15.48
C ALA A 69 11.24 11.24 15.54
N SER A 70 10.63 11.55 16.68
CA SER A 70 9.18 11.44 16.87
C SER A 70 8.42 12.40 15.95
N ALA A 71 8.89 13.65 15.84
CA ALA A 71 8.30 14.65 14.96
C ALA A 71 8.42 14.26 13.48
N LEU A 72 9.54 13.67 13.07
CA LEU A 72 9.72 13.21 11.69
C LEU A 72 8.88 11.96 11.40
N ALA A 73 8.87 10.97 12.30
CA ALA A 73 8.03 9.77 12.16
C ALA A 73 6.54 10.13 12.05
N ALA A 74 6.06 11.12 12.82
CA ALA A 74 4.69 11.60 12.77
C ALA A 74 4.29 12.21 11.41
N LYS A 75 5.25 12.67 10.60
CA LYS A 75 4.99 13.16 9.23
C LYS A 75 4.71 12.03 8.22
N TYR A 76 5.01 10.77 8.58
CA TYR A 76 4.87 9.61 7.69
C TYR A 76 3.94 8.55 8.30
N PRO A 77 2.67 8.85 8.60
CA PRO A 77 1.78 7.86 9.20
C PRO A 77 1.57 6.65 8.28
N VAL A 78 1.59 5.44 8.84
CA VAL A 78 1.38 4.21 8.06
C VAL A 78 0.02 4.25 7.35
N GLY A 79 0.03 3.99 6.05
CA GLY A 79 -1.12 4.08 5.16
C GLY A 79 -1.31 5.45 4.50
N SER A 80 -0.53 6.47 4.86
CA SER A 80 -0.60 7.76 4.20
C SER A 80 0.04 7.74 2.81
N GLU A 81 -0.53 8.53 1.91
CA GLU A 81 0.04 8.82 0.60
C GLU A 81 1.09 9.92 0.74
N LEU A 82 2.30 9.67 0.24
CA LEU A 82 3.33 10.68 0.14
C LEU A 82 3.13 11.47 -1.15
N PRO A 83 3.21 12.81 -1.08
CA PRO A 83 3.33 13.60 -2.31
C PRO A 83 4.60 13.13 -3.03
N ASP A 84 4.55 13.07 -4.37
CA ASP A 84 5.75 12.78 -5.14
C ASP A 84 6.84 13.76 -4.73
N SER A 85 7.95 13.21 -4.26
CA SER A 85 9.02 14.00 -3.69
C SER A 85 9.70 14.81 -4.79
N GLN A 86 9.22 16.02 -5.05
CA GLN A 86 10.01 17.09 -5.63
C GLN A 86 11.04 17.52 -4.56
N GLY A 87 12.05 16.68 -4.32
CA GLY A 87 13.20 17.06 -3.49
C GLY A 87 13.82 18.37 -3.97
N VAL A 88 14.45 19.09 -3.05
CA VAL A 88 15.04 20.42 -3.21
C VAL A 88 15.73 20.55 -4.59
N GLU A 89 15.17 21.41 -5.45
CA GLU A 89 15.46 21.48 -6.90
C GLU A 89 16.96 21.58 -7.22
N GLU A 90 17.73 22.31 -6.42
CA GLU A 90 19.17 22.53 -6.63
C GLU A 90 20.01 21.27 -6.43
N TYR A 91 19.82 20.54 -5.32
CA TYR A 91 20.57 19.29 -5.06
C TYR A 91 20.25 18.22 -6.10
N LYS A 92 18.99 18.19 -6.58
CA LYS A 92 18.59 17.29 -7.67
C LYS A 92 19.26 17.65 -9.00
N MET A 93 19.35 18.94 -9.34
CA MET A 93 19.99 19.36 -10.58
C MET A 93 21.47 18.97 -10.63
N ASP A 94 22.22 19.21 -9.56
CA ASP A 94 23.65 18.89 -9.53
C ASP A 94 23.90 17.38 -9.50
N LEU A 95 23.08 16.61 -8.76
CA LEU A 95 23.16 15.15 -8.79
C LEU A 95 22.85 14.58 -10.17
N VAL A 96 21.76 15.03 -10.80
CA VAL A 96 21.39 14.58 -12.15
C VAL A 96 22.49 14.93 -13.13
N ARG A 97 23.03 16.14 -13.07
CA ARG A 97 24.16 16.56 -13.92
C ARG A 97 25.38 15.71 -13.69
N ALA A 98 25.74 15.42 -12.44
CA ALA A 98 26.89 14.58 -12.10
C ALA A 98 26.73 13.15 -12.62
N ILE A 99 25.54 12.55 -12.48
CA ILE A 99 25.23 11.22 -13.03
C ILE A 99 25.32 11.23 -14.54
N MET A 100 24.71 12.22 -15.19
CA MET A 100 24.83 12.40 -16.64
C MET A 100 26.30 12.48 -16.98
N GLU A 101 27.10 13.32 -16.30
CA GLU A 101 28.55 13.60 -16.43
C GLU A 101 29.49 12.43 -16.12
N SER A 102 29.03 11.42 -15.39
CA SER A 102 29.81 10.21 -15.13
C SER A 102 29.76 9.23 -16.31
N ASP A 103 30.90 8.59 -16.62
CA ASP A 103 30.98 7.47 -17.58
C ASP A 103 30.60 6.12 -16.93
N PHE A 104 29.70 6.13 -15.94
CA PHE A 104 29.39 4.94 -15.14
C PHE A 104 28.62 3.91 -15.98
N PRO A 105 29.21 2.74 -16.31
CA PRO A 105 28.56 1.76 -17.15
C PRO A 105 27.59 0.91 -16.32
N PHE A 106 26.30 0.94 -16.67
CA PHE A 106 25.34 -0.09 -16.27
C PHE A 106 25.25 -1.13 -17.40
N GLY A 107 25.37 -2.41 -17.07
CA GLY A 107 25.74 -3.46 -18.01
C GLY A 107 24.60 -4.29 -18.63
N VAL A 108 24.73 -4.48 -19.96
CA VAL A 108 24.57 -5.65 -20.86
C VAL A 108 23.18 -6.34 -21.07
N CYS A 109 22.67 -6.10 -22.30
CA CYS A 109 21.88 -6.88 -23.28
C CYS A 109 20.50 -7.50 -22.94
N ALA A 110 19.48 -7.00 -23.66
CA ALA A 110 18.39 -7.77 -24.28
C ALA A 110 17.63 -6.89 -25.29
N GLY A 111 17.92 -7.04 -26.59
CA GLY A 111 17.40 -6.19 -27.66
C GLY A 111 16.00 -6.59 -28.14
N ASP A 112 15.08 -5.64 -28.05
CA ASP A 112 13.89 -5.53 -28.90
C ASP A 112 13.99 -4.20 -29.68
N GLU A 113 13.28 -4.09 -30.80
CA GLU A 113 13.26 -2.90 -31.67
C GLU A 113 12.69 -1.65 -30.97
N GLU A 114 13.04 -0.48 -31.51
CA GLU A 114 12.66 0.84 -31.01
C GLU A 114 11.13 0.98 -30.79
N SER A 115 10.72 1.34 -29.57
CA SER A 115 9.32 1.41 -29.18
C SER A 115 8.66 2.72 -29.64
N PRO A 116 7.70 2.70 -30.59
CA PRO A 116 7.01 3.90 -31.05
C PRO A 116 6.14 4.55 -29.97
N LEU A 117 5.83 3.83 -28.90
CA LEU A 117 5.04 4.30 -27.76
C LEU A 117 5.78 5.39 -26.95
N ALA A 118 7.09 5.26 -26.77
CA ALA A 118 7.86 6.26 -26.03
C ALA A 118 7.83 7.63 -26.75
N PHE A 119 7.91 7.61 -28.07
CA PHE A 119 7.82 8.79 -28.92
C PHE A 119 6.43 9.44 -28.87
N ASP A 120 5.36 8.65 -28.90
CA ASP A 120 3.99 9.16 -28.70
C ASP A 120 3.85 9.88 -27.38
N VAL A 121 4.23 9.20 -26.29
CA VAL A 121 4.09 9.74 -24.94
C VAL A 121 4.85 11.04 -24.78
N LEU A 122 6.08 11.14 -25.30
CA LEU A 122 6.87 12.38 -25.22
C LEU A 122 6.34 13.48 -26.14
N GLY A 123 5.82 13.13 -27.33
CA GLY A 123 5.14 14.06 -28.22
C GLY A 123 3.87 14.65 -27.60
N ASP A 124 2.99 13.79 -27.07
CA ASP A 124 1.75 14.18 -26.39
C ASP A 124 2.02 14.98 -25.11
N SER A 125 3.16 14.71 -24.45
CA SER A 125 3.63 15.48 -23.30
C SER A 125 4.18 16.86 -23.69
N GLY A 126 4.35 17.16 -24.98
CA GLY A 126 4.95 18.40 -25.47
C GLY A 126 6.45 18.51 -25.19
N ILE A 127 7.13 17.38 -24.98
CA ILE A 127 8.60 17.32 -24.88
C ILE A 127 9.21 17.42 -26.27
N TYR A 128 8.63 16.70 -27.24
CA TYR A 128 8.93 16.84 -28.66
C TYR A 128 7.84 17.60 -29.39
N ARG A 129 8.20 18.23 -30.52
CA ARG A 129 7.24 18.86 -31.44
C ARG A 129 6.57 17.77 -32.29
N GLY A 130 5.62 17.04 -31.70
CA GLY A 130 5.01 15.85 -32.32
C GLY A 130 5.82 14.58 -32.09
N ARG A 131 5.39 13.46 -32.68
CA ARG A 131 5.91 12.09 -32.40
C ARG A 131 7.40 11.93 -32.69
N TYR A 132 7.87 12.39 -33.85
CA TYR A 132 9.27 12.31 -34.28
C TYR A 132 9.91 13.70 -34.42
N GLY A 133 9.42 14.65 -33.62
CA GLY A 133 9.83 16.04 -33.71
C GLY A 133 11.15 16.35 -33.03
N THR A 134 11.69 17.53 -33.32
CA THR A 134 12.75 18.12 -32.49
C THR A 134 12.22 18.45 -31.09
N LEU A 135 13.12 18.65 -30.12
CA LEU A 135 12.74 19.14 -28.79
C LEU A 135 11.87 20.40 -28.87
N SER A 136 10.91 20.50 -27.95
CA SER A 136 10.07 21.68 -27.82
C SER A 136 10.89 22.86 -27.31
N GLN A 137 10.46 24.07 -27.68
CA GLN A 137 11.16 25.29 -27.26
C GLN A 137 11.21 25.40 -25.73
N LYS A 138 10.14 24.95 -25.06
CA LYS A 138 10.04 24.91 -23.60
C LYS A 138 11.18 24.12 -22.94
N VAL A 139 11.56 22.97 -23.50
CA VAL A 139 12.66 22.16 -22.97
C VAL A 139 14.00 22.86 -23.18
N ILE A 140 14.22 23.43 -24.37
CA ILE A 140 15.45 24.16 -24.71
C ILE A 140 15.62 25.40 -23.81
N ASP A 141 14.56 26.17 -23.62
CA ASP A 141 14.56 27.38 -22.80
C ASP A 141 14.82 27.04 -21.32
N PHE A 142 14.24 25.94 -20.83
CA PHE A 142 14.48 25.46 -19.47
C PHE A 142 15.94 25.08 -19.22
N LEU A 143 16.56 24.33 -20.14
CA LEU A 143 17.96 23.91 -20.01
C LEU A 143 18.93 25.08 -20.22
N GLY A 144 18.56 26.04 -21.06
CA GLY A 144 19.39 27.18 -21.43
C GLY A 144 20.52 26.82 -22.41
N LYS A 145 21.09 27.86 -23.04
CA LYS A 145 22.08 27.72 -24.11
C LYS A 145 23.34 26.98 -23.67
N GLN A 146 23.85 27.29 -22.46
CA GLN A 146 25.09 26.70 -21.96
C GLN A 146 24.96 25.19 -21.74
N ARG A 147 23.90 24.73 -21.06
CA ARG A 147 23.68 23.30 -20.82
C ARG A 147 23.40 22.55 -22.14
N THR A 148 22.60 23.16 -23.01
CA THR A 148 22.34 22.60 -24.36
C THR A 148 23.64 22.40 -25.15
N GLY A 149 24.57 23.37 -25.09
CA GLY A 149 25.88 23.25 -25.71
C GLY A 149 26.71 22.09 -25.13
N LYS A 150 26.71 21.92 -23.81
CA LYS A 150 27.36 20.78 -23.15
C LYS A 150 26.79 19.43 -23.60
N LEU A 151 25.46 19.30 -23.64
CA LEU A 151 24.80 18.07 -24.08
C LEU A 151 25.10 17.75 -25.55
N LYS A 152 25.09 18.75 -26.43
CA LYS A 152 25.47 18.60 -27.85
C LYS A 152 26.90 18.12 -28.02
N ASN A 153 27.85 18.75 -27.32
CA ASN A 153 29.26 18.39 -27.41
C ASN A 153 29.52 16.96 -26.96
N ARG A 154 28.76 16.48 -25.96
CA ARG A 154 29.00 15.16 -25.39
C ARG A 154 28.25 14.03 -26.10
N PHE A 155 26.97 14.23 -26.39
CA PHE A 155 26.09 13.17 -26.89
C PHE A 155 25.86 13.26 -28.41
N GLY A 156 26.52 14.19 -29.09
CA GLY A 156 26.48 14.32 -30.55
C GLY A 156 25.05 14.46 -31.06
N GLU A 157 24.66 13.59 -32.00
CA GLU A 157 23.32 13.59 -32.59
C GLU A 157 22.22 13.26 -31.57
N ASN A 158 22.52 12.43 -30.57
CA ASN A 158 21.56 11.97 -29.55
C ASN A 158 21.36 12.97 -28.40
N TRP A 159 21.96 14.17 -28.46
CA TRP A 159 21.84 15.18 -27.39
C TRP A 159 20.40 15.53 -26.99
N HIS A 160 19.49 15.42 -27.95
CA HIS A 160 18.08 15.73 -27.78
C HIS A 160 17.37 14.71 -26.86
N VAL A 161 17.81 13.45 -26.87
CA VAL A 161 17.34 12.40 -25.96
C VAL A 161 17.82 12.68 -24.53
N ALA A 162 19.11 12.99 -24.37
CA ALA A 162 19.69 13.36 -23.08
C ALA A 162 19.00 14.60 -22.47
N ALA A 163 18.69 15.59 -23.29
CA ALA A 163 17.96 16.79 -22.88
C ALA A 163 16.49 16.51 -22.50
N ALA A 164 15.78 15.65 -23.23
CA ALA A 164 14.42 15.23 -22.88
C ALA A 164 14.40 14.52 -21.52
N PHE A 165 15.35 13.61 -21.30
CA PHE A 165 15.52 12.90 -20.03
C PHE A 165 15.83 13.82 -18.86
N GLU A 166 16.83 14.70 -18.99
CA GLU A 166 17.18 15.67 -17.94
C GLU A 166 15.97 16.56 -17.59
N TYR A 167 15.22 17.01 -18.60
CA TYR A 167 14.00 17.78 -18.38
C TYR A 167 12.93 16.99 -17.64
N CYS A 168 12.60 15.77 -18.10
CA CYS A 168 11.57 14.94 -17.50
C CYS A 168 11.93 14.55 -16.06
N TRP A 169 13.21 14.25 -15.79
CA TRP A 169 13.68 13.96 -14.44
C TRP A 169 13.45 15.12 -13.48
N LEU A 170 13.72 16.34 -13.94
CA LEU A 170 13.60 17.52 -13.10
C LEU A 170 12.16 18.02 -12.96
N LYS A 171 11.30 17.78 -13.96
CA LYS A 171 9.96 18.38 -14.01
C LYS A 171 8.80 17.42 -13.79
N PHE A 172 8.99 16.12 -13.97
CA PHE A 172 7.90 15.16 -13.83
C PHE A 172 8.17 14.14 -12.71
N PRO A 173 7.11 13.62 -12.08
CA PRO A 173 7.24 12.47 -11.20
C PRO A 173 7.92 11.29 -11.89
N HIS A 174 8.73 10.53 -11.15
CA HIS A 174 9.43 9.36 -11.71
C HIS A 174 8.48 8.23 -12.12
N SER A 175 7.24 8.25 -11.62
CA SER A 175 6.16 7.34 -11.99
C SER A 175 5.34 7.83 -13.18
N SER A 176 5.58 9.04 -13.70
CA SER A 176 4.82 9.56 -14.84
C SER A 176 5.19 8.85 -16.14
N PRO A 177 4.24 8.63 -17.07
CA PRO A 177 4.55 8.06 -18.38
C PRO A 177 5.64 8.85 -19.13
N ALA A 178 5.65 10.18 -19.03
CA ALA A 178 6.66 11.03 -19.67
C ALA A 178 8.07 10.81 -19.11
N PHE A 179 8.22 10.62 -17.80
CA PHE A 179 9.51 10.27 -17.22
C PHE A 179 9.95 8.88 -17.69
N VAL A 180 9.08 7.88 -17.58
CA VAL A 180 9.41 6.50 -17.95
C VAL A 180 9.77 6.38 -19.44
N ALA A 181 9.05 7.09 -20.33
CA ALA A 181 9.36 7.15 -21.76
C ALA A 181 10.72 7.82 -22.03
N ALA A 182 11.05 8.91 -21.32
CA ALA A 182 12.35 9.56 -21.46
C ALA A 182 13.49 8.69 -20.92
N SER A 183 13.27 7.96 -19.82
CA SER A 183 14.22 6.99 -19.27
C SER A 183 14.49 5.85 -20.26
N TYR A 184 13.44 5.32 -20.89
CA TYR A 184 13.58 4.33 -21.96
C TYR A 184 14.51 4.84 -23.06
N GLN A 185 14.21 6.01 -23.64
CA GLN A 185 15.02 6.56 -24.74
C GLN A 185 16.46 6.85 -24.29
N TYR A 186 16.65 7.37 -23.08
CA TYR A 186 17.99 7.63 -22.54
C TYR A 186 18.81 6.33 -22.44
N HIS A 187 18.23 5.27 -21.87
CA HIS A 187 18.93 4.01 -21.74
C HIS A 187 19.23 3.36 -23.09
N TYR A 188 18.28 3.46 -24.03
CA TYR A 188 18.44 2.91 -25.37
C TYR A 188 19.49 3.66 -26.20
N TYR A 189 19.43 5.00 -26.29
CA TYR A 189 20.27 5.79 -27.20
C TYR A 189 21.55 6.37 -26.59
N ILE A 190 21.60 6.55 -25.27
CA ILE A 190 22.73 7.20 -24.60
C ILE A 190 23.61 6.19 -23.89
N THR A 191 23.02 5.31 -23.08
CA THR A 191 23.81 4.32 -22.32
C THR A 191 23.97 2.99 -23.03
N ASN A 192 23.22 2.73 -24.11
CA ASN A 192 23.12 1.44 -24.80
C ASN A 192 22.85 0.28 -23.81
N ASP A 193 21.96 0.54 -22.84
CA ASP A 193 21.51 -0.43 -21.84
C ASP A 193 20.12 -0.95 -22.21
N ASP A 194 20.10 -1.91 -23.14
CA ASP A 194 18.88 -2.53 -23.64
C ASP A 194 18.05 -3.19 -22.53
N PHE A 195 18.71 -3.69 -21.47
CA PHE A 195 18.00 -4.31 -20.35
C PHE A 195 17.16 -3.27 -19.60
N SER A 196 17.77 -2.17 -19.17
CA SER A 196 17.05 -1.08 -18.51
C SER A 196 16.00 -0.47 -19.43
N ALA A 197 16.31 -0.31 -20.72
CA ALA A 197 15.33 0.12 -21.72
C ALA A 197 14.12 -0.84 -21.77
N GLY A 198 14.35 -2.15 -21.87
CA GLY A 198 13.28 -3.16 -21.87
C GLY A 198 12.36 -3.08 -20.64
N TYR A 199 12.93 -2.89 -19.44
CA TYR A 199 12.13 -2.66 -18.23
C TYR A 199 11.29 -1.40 -18.32
N HIS A 200 11.89 -0.28 -18.72
CA HIS A 200 11.16 0.98 -18.84
C HIS A 200 10.09 0.94 -19.93
N TRP A 201 10.33 0.23 -21.03
CA TRP A 201 9.30 0.04 -22.06
C TRP A 201 8.13 -0.78 -21.51
N ARG A 202 8.40 -1.92 -20.86
CA ARG A 202 7.33 -2.72 -20.26
C ARG A 202 6.57 -1.93 -19.19
N ASP A 203 7.29 -1.16 -18.39
CA ASP A 203 6.70 -0.28 -17.39
C ASP A 203 5.78 0.75 -18.05
N LEU A 204 6.23 1.37 -19.14
CA LEU A 204 5.47 2.34 -19.91
C LEU A 204 4.16 1.75 -20.45
N GLU A 205 4.18 0.53 -21.00
CA GLU A 205 2.98 -0.15 -21.48
C GLU A 205 1.96 -0.35 -20.35
N VAL A 206 2.42 -0.82 -19.20
CA VAL A 206 1.58 -1.06 -18.02
C VAL A 206 0.94 0.25 -17.54
N LEU A 207 1.71 1.35 -17.55
CA LEU A 207 1.24 2.66 -17.13
C LEU A 207 0.25 3.27 -18.14
N VAL A 208 0.58 3.26 -19.44
CA VAL A 208 -0.25 3.89 -20.49
C VAL A 208 -1.57 3.15 -20.68
N HIS A 209 -1.56 1.82 -20.61
CA HIS A 209 -2.78 1.01 -20.73
C HIS A 209 -3.57 0.90 -19.42
N GLY A 210 -3.11 1.53 -18.33
CA GLY A 210 -3.82 1.56 -17.04
C GLY A 210 -3.92 0.20 -16.36
N VAL A 211 -3.08 -0.77 -16.74
CA VAL A 211 -3.12 -2.15 -16.22
C VAL A 211 -2.91 -2.16 -14.71
N GLU A 212 -1.98 -1.35 -14.21
CA GLU A 212 -1.68 -1.26 -12.78
C GLU A 212 -2.80 -0.61 -11.97
N ALA A 213 -3.48 0.39 -12.55
CA ALA A 213 -4.62 1.05 -11.91
C ALA A 213 -5.78 0.07 -11.74
N GLU A 214 -6.10 -0.71 -12.79
CA GLU A 214 -7.15 -1.73 -12.72
C GLU A 214 -6.78 -2.88 -11.79
N ALA A 215 -5.52 -3.34 -11.78
CA ALA A 215 -5.05 -4.35 -10.85
C ALA A 215 -5.17 -3.89 -9.38
N THR A 216 -4.78 -2.65 -9.08
CA THR A 216 -4.90 -2.06 -7.75
C THR A 216 -6.36 -1.99 -7.30
N LYS A 217 -7.25 -1.50 -8.17
CA LYS A 217 -8.69 -1.45 -7.92
C LYS A 217 -9.29 -2.84 -7.67
N ALA A 218 -8.86 -3.86 -8.40
CA ALA A 218 -9.30 -5.24 -8.18
C ALA A 218 -8.87 -5.77 -6.80
N ILE A 219 -7.62 -5.50 -6.38
CA ILE A 219 -7.11 -5.87 -5.04
C ILE A 219 -7.93 -5.19 -3.95
N GLU A 220 -8.17 -3.88 -4.06
CA GLU A 220 -8.98 -3.13 -3.09
C GLU A 220 -10.41 -3.64 -3.01
N THR A 221 -11.02 -3.95 -4.16
CA THR A 221 -12.38 -4.50 -4.24
C THR A 221 -12.46 -5.84 -3.52
N ARG A 222 -11.47 -6.72 -3.72
CA ARG A 222 -11.38 -8.01 -3.00
C ARG A 222 -11.21 -7.81 -1.49
N LYS A 223 -10.35 -6.87 -1.07
CA LYS A 223 -10.19 -6.55 0.36
C LYS A 223 -11.50 -6.04 0.98
N LYS A 224 -12.19 -5.11 0.32
CA LYS A 224 -13.50 -4.58 0.77
C LYS A 224 -14.55 -5.68 0.82
N ALA A 225 -14.62 -6.54 -0.19
CA ALA A 225 -15.55 -7.67 -0.21
C ALA A 225 -15.28 -8.66 0.94
N GLY A 226 -14.01 -8.94 1.25
CA GLY A 226 -13.62 -9.78 2.40
C GLY A 226 -14.07 -9.19 3.74
N VAL A 227 -13.84 -7.89 3.96
CA VAL A 227 -14.26 -7.20 5.19
C VAL A 227 -15.79 -7.14 5.30
N SER A 228 -16.49 -6.78 4.23
CA SER A 228 -17.96 -6.73 4.24
C SER A 228 -18.59 -8.12 4.41
N GLY A 229 -18.00 -9.15 3.80
CA GLY A 229 -18.42 -10.54 3.98
C GLY A 229 -18.22 -11.01 5.43
N SER A 230 -17.07 -10.71 6.02
CA SER A 230 -16.78 -11.00 7.43
C SER A 230 -17.75 -10.28 8.37
N ARG A 231 -18.01 -8.99 8.16
CA ARG A 231 -18.98 -8.21 8.94
C ARG A 231 -20.39 -8.76 8.81
N LYS A 232 -20.86 -9.05 7.59
CA LYS A 232 -22.19 -9.63 7.38
C LYS A 232 -22.32 -11.01 8.02
N SER A 233 -21.28 -11.83 7.92
CA SER A 233 -21.25 -13.15 8.59
C SER A 233 -21.29 -13.01 10.12
N ALA A 234 -20.55 -12.05 10.68
CA ALA A 234 -20.56 -11.76 12.11
C ALA A 234 -21.95 -11.27 12.56
N GLN A 235 -22.56 -10.33 11.83
CA GLN A 235 -23.90 -9.83 12.10
C GLN A 235 -24.93 -10.96 12.05
N SER A 236 -24.95 -11.78 10.99
CA SER A 236 -25.89 -12.90 10.91
C SER A 236 -25.68 -13.93 12.02
N ARG A 237 -24.44 -14.11 12.52
CA ARG A 237 -24.17 -14.97 13.69
C ARG A 237 -24.74 -14.34 14.96
N GLU A 238 -24.61 -13.02 15.13
CA GLU A 238 -25.20 -12.27 16.22
C GLU A 238 -26.73 -12.33 16.21
N ASP A 239 -27.35 -12.08 15.05
CA ASP A 239 -28.80 -12.14 14.86
C ASP A 239 -29.34 -13.54 15.21
N ARG A 240 -28.65 -14.61 14.79
CA ARG A 240 -29.01 -16.00 15.15
C ARG A 240 -28.92 -16.24 16.67
N ARG A 241 -27.91 -15.70 17.34
CA ARG A 241 -27.78 -15.82 18.82
C ARG A 241 -28.92 -15.11 19.52
N ASN A 242 -29.27 -13.90 19.09
CA ASN A 242 -30.40 -13.14 19.61
C ASN A 242 -31.71 -13.88 19.38
N ALA A 243 -31.98 -14.32 18.15
CA ALA A 243 -33.19 -15.06 17.79
C ALA A 243 -33.33 -16.37 18.57
N LEU A 244 -32.24 -17.14 18.71
CA LEU A 244 -32.22 -18.36 19.52
C LEU A 244 -32.55 -18.05 20.99
N MET A 245 -31.94 -17.01 21.55
CA MET A 245 -32.17 -16.65 22.95
C MET A 245 -33.61 -16.22 23.19
N THR A 246 -34.18 -15.38 22.33
CA THR A 246 -35.58 -14.97 22.38
C THR A 246 -36.52 -16.18 22.28
N ALA A 247 -36.28 -17.10 21.35
CA ALA A 247 -37.10 -18.30 21.22
C ALA A 247 -37.02 -19.20 22.47
N MET A 248 -35.83 -19.33 23.10
CA MET A 248 -35.68 -20.07 24.35
C MET A 248 -36.43 -19.40 25.51
N GLU A 249 -36.40 -18.08 25.62
CA GLU A 249 -37.20 -17.32 26.60
C GLU A 249 -38.70 -17.57 26.39
N ASP A 250 -39.16 -17.56 25.14
CA ASP A 250 -40.57 -17.75 24.79
C ASP A 250 -41.08 -19.18 25.03
N VAL A 251 -40.27 -20.19 24.71
CA VAL A 251 -40.58 -21.60 24.98
C VAL A 251 -40.61 -21.85 26.50
N ALA A 252 -39.61 -21.35 27.24
CA ALA A 252 -39.56 -21.51 28.69
C ALA A 252 -40.73 -20.81 29.40
N ARG A 253 -41.13 -19.63 28.92
CA ARG A 253 -42.27 -18.87 29.44
C ARG A 253 -43.60 -19.58 29.22
N ARG A 254 -43.82 -20.17 28.05
CA ARG A 254 -45.05 -20.94 27.75
C ARG A 254 -45.07 -22.30 28.45
N ASN A 255 -43.92 -22.96 28.59
CA ASN A 255 -43.80 -24.29 29.15
C ASN A 255 -42.66 -24.38 30.19
N PRO A 256 -42.83 -23.86 31.43
CA PRO A 256 -41.73 -23.77 32.41
C PRO A 256 -41.08 -25.12 32.77
N GLN A 257 -41.84 -26.22 32.66
CA GLN A 257 -41.34 -27.57 32.94
C GLN A 257 -40.24 -28.01 31.95
N ILE A 258 -40.21 -27.47 30.74
CA ILE A 258 -39.23 -27.87 29.73
C ILE A 258 -37.81 -27.42 30.08
N ALA A 259 -37.67 -26.30 30.78
CA ALA A 259 -36.38 -25.80 31.27
C ALA A 259 -35.78 -26.78 32.31
N GLN A 260 -36.63 -27.51 33.04
CA GLN A 260 -36.20 -28.51 34.03
C GLN A 260 -35.67 -29.79 33.37
N LEU A 261 -36.11 -30.10 32.15
CA LEU A 261 -35.59 -31.23 31.35
C LEU A 261 -34.16 -30.97 30.83
N GLY A 262 -33.68 -29.74 30.95
CA GLY A 262 -32.31 -29.35 30.69
C GLY A 262 -32.11 -28.59 29.38
N GLU A 263 -30.92 -28.00 29.27
CA GLU A 263 -30.50 -27.10 28.18
C GLU A 263 -30.80 -27.65 26.79
N LYS A 264 -30.45 -28.92 26.53
CA LYS A 264 -30.64 -29.55 25.21
C LYS A 264 -32.11 -29.62 24.77
N ALA A 265 -33.02 -29.94 25.69
CA ALA A 265 -34.44 -30.09 25.36
C ALA A 265 -35.08 -28.74 25.00
N LEU A 266 -34.77 -27.70 25.80
CA LEU A 266 -35.25 -26.35 25.52
C LEU A 266 -34.70 -25.81 24.19
N VAL A 267 -33.41 -26.00 23.94
CA VAL A 267 -32.73 -25.51 22.73
C VAL A 267 -33.26 -26.18 21.47
N GLN A 268 -33.56 -27.47 21.52
CA GLN A 268 -34.11 -28.20 20.38
C GLN A 268 -35.47 -27.61 19.93
N LEU A 269 -36.36 -27.33 20.87
CA LEU A 269 -37.67 -26.73 20.58
C LEU A 269 -37.55 -25.27 20.15
N ALA A 270 -36.74 -24.49 20.86
CA ALA A 270 -36.48 -23.09 20.52
C ALA A 270 -35.86 -22.94 19.12
N THR A 271 -34.99 -23.86 18.72
CA THR A 271 -34.39 -23.86 17.37
C THR A 271 -35.43 -24.12 16.29
N ALA A 272 -36.38 -25.04 16.54
CA ALA A 272 -37.45 -25.33 15.60
C ALA A 272 -38.32 -24.07 15.39
N GLU A 273 -38.75 -23.43 16.48
CA GLU A 273 -39.56 -22.21 16.42
C GLU A 273 -38.79 -21.03 15.81
N ALA A 274 -37.51 -20.84 16.15
CA ALA A 274 -36.69 -19.78 15.56
C ALA A 274 -36.49 -19.98 14.05
N THR A 275 -36.35 -21.23 13.59
CA THR A 275 -36.24 -21.57 12.16
C THR A 275 -37.56 -21.33 11.43
N GLU A 276 -38.70 -21.61 12.06
CA GLU A 276 -40.02 -21.38 11.49
C GLU A 276 -40.35 -19.88 11.40
N SER A 277 -39.98 -19.11 12.43
CA SER A 277 -40.19 -17.66 12.49
C SER A 277 -39.32 -16.88 11.49
N ASP A 278 -38.05 -17.27 11.31
CA ASP A 278 -37.17 -16.65 10.32
C ASP A 278 -36.36 -17.71 9.53
N PRO A 279 -36.97 -18.35 8.51
CA PRO A 279 -36.29 -19.37 7.72
C PRO A 279 -35.07 -18.84 6.97
N ALA A 280 -35.05 -17.54 6.63
CA ALA A 280 -33.98 -16.93 5.87
C ALA A 280 -32.69 -16.80 6.71
N LEU A 281 -32.82 -16.36 7.96
CA LEU A 281 -31.70 -16.24 8.90
C LEU A 281 -31.06 -17.59 9.23
N TRP A 282 -31.89 -18.65 9.32
CA TRP A 282 -31.49 -20.00 9.69
C TRP A 282 -31.15 -20.93 8.52
N ARG A 283 -31.24 -20.43 7.27
CA ARG A 283 -30.82 -21.18 6.07
C ARG A 283 -29.36 -21.64 6.16
N GLN A 284 -28.52 -20.90 6.88
CA GLN A 284 -27.15 -21.26 7.24
C GLN A 284 -26.99 -21.19 8.77
N GLY A 285 -26.18 -22.09 9.35
CA GLY A 285 -25.85 -22.05 10.78
C GLY A 285 -26.76 -22.88 11.71
N LYS A 286 -27.83 -23.51 11.20
CA LYS A 286 -28.68 -24.42 11.99
C LYS A 286 -27.90 -25.57 12.67
N GLY A 287 -26.85 -26.06 12.02
CA GLY A 287 -25.96 -27.10 12.60
C GLY A 287 -25.03 -26.59 13.72
N GLN A 288 -24.95 -25.27 13.94
CA GLN A 288 -24.03 -24.63 14.90
C GLN A 288 -24.73 -24.14 16.16
N VAL A 289 -25.99 -24.51 16.39
CA VAL A 289 -26.79 -24.04 17.53
C VAL A 289 -26.09 -24.25 18.88
N MET A 290 -25.45 -25.40 19.08
CA MET A 290 -24.71 -25.68 20.32
C MET A 290 -23.45 -24.81 20.46
N GLU A 291 -22.85 -24.41 19.35
CA GLU A 291 -21.71 -23.48 19.32
C GLU A 291 -22.17 -22.09 19.75
N TYR A 292 -23.26 -21.58 19.17
CA TYR A 292 -23.90 -20.31 19.52
C TYR A 292 -24.26 -20.23 21.00
N LEU A 293 -24.84 -21.30 21.53
CA LEU A 293 -25.18 -21.41 22.94
C LEU A 293 -23.95 -21.43 23.83
N GLY A 294 -22.89 -22.13 23.42
CA GLY A 294 -21.60 -22.12 24.09
C GLY A 294 -21.00 -20.71 24.18
N GLU A 295 -21.06 -19.93 23.12
CA GLU A 295 -20.60 -18.52 23.09
C GLU A 295 -21.41 -17.65 24.05
N ILE A 296 -22.73 -17.79 24.05
CA ILE A 296 -23.63 -17.07 24.96
C ILE A 296 -23.27 -17.41 26.41
N ARG A 297 -23.09 -18.71 26.72
CA ARG A 297 -22.73 -19.18 28.07
C ARG A 297 -21.39 -18.62 28.53
N ARG A 298 -20.38 -18.59 27.64
CA ARG A 298 -19.04 -18.03 27.94
C ARG A 298 -19.02 -16.50 28.02
N GLY A 299 -20.04 -15.82 27.47
CA GLY A 299 -20.13 -14.36 27.42
C GLY A 299 -19.44 -13.74 26.20
N GLU A 300 -18.97 -14.56 25.25
CA GLU A 300 -18.39 -14.13 23.97
C GLU A 300 -19.44 -13.48 23.06
N ALA A 301 -20.72 -13.77 23.31
CA ALA A 301 -21.86 -13.16 22.61
C ALA A 301 -22.37 -11.85 23.25
N GLY A 302 -21.70 -11.36 24.30
CA GLY A 302 -22.15 -10.20 25.07
C GLY A 302 -22.75 -10.58 26.43
N LYS A 303 -22.63 -9.67 27.40
CA LYS A 303 -23.05 -9.88 28.79
C LYS A 303 -24.57 -10.01 28.93
N ASP A 304 -25.34 -9.34 28.08
CA ASP A 304 -26.80 -9.34 28.14
C ASP A 304 -27.37 -10.72 27.78
N LEU A 305 -26.89 -11.32 26.70
CA LEU A 305 -27.27 -12.70 26.33
C LEU A 305 -26.84 -13.70 27.38
N GLN A 306 -25.66 -13.52 27.98
CA GLN A 306 -25.21 -14.38 29.08
C GLN A 306 -26.12 -14.27 30.31
N ALA A 307 -26.58 -13.06 30.65
CA ALA A 307 -27.51 -12.84 31.75
C ALA A 307 -28.84 -13.53 31.50
N LYS A 308 -29.41 -13.39 30.30
CA LYS A 308 -30.63 -14.11 29.87
C LYS A 308 -30.48 -15.62 29.98
N TYR A 309 -29.36 -16.15 29.48
CA TYR A 309 -29.06 -17.58 29.59
C TYR A 309 -29.01 -18.05 31.04
N ARG A 310 -28.35 -17.31 31.94
CA ARG A 310 -28.26 -17.66 33.37
C ARG A 310 -29.60 -17.55 34.09
N ALA A 311 -30.52 -16.71 33.62
CA ALA A 311 -31.88 -16.64 34.14
C ALA A 311 -32.68 -17.92 33.82
N LEU A 312 -32.47 -18.51 32.65
CA LEU A 312 -33.09 -19.80 32.28
C LEU A 312 -32.39 -20.98 32.95
N PHE A 313 -31.07 -20.90 33.14
CA PHE A 313 -30.26 -21.97 33.72
C PHE A 313 -29.37 -21.44 34.85
N PRO A 314 -29.94 -21.27 36.06
CA PRO A 314 -29.17 -20.82 37.21
C PRO A 314 -28.07 -21.82 37.55
N ALA A 315 -26.94 -21.31 38.06
CA ALA A 315 -25.84 -22.16 38.50
C ALA A 315 -26.36 -23.17 39.54
N LYS A 316 -26.03 -24.45 39.33
CA LYS A 316 -26.38 -25.47 40.33
C LYS A 316 -25.73 -25.07 41.66
N PRO A 317 -26.46 -25.10 42.79
CA PRO A 317 -25.86 -24.83 44.08
C PRO A 317 -24.69 -25.80 44.31
N PRO A 318 -23.60 -25.35 44.95
CA PRO A 318 -22.47 -26.22 45.23
C PRO A 318 -22.98 -27.47 45.96
N LYS A 319 -22.58 -28.65 45.47
CA LYS A 319 -22.91 -29.91 46.15
C LYS A 319 -22.39 -29.76 47.58
N ARG A 320 -23.29 -29.82 48.56
CA ARG A 320 -22.89 -29.92 49.97
C ARG A 320 -22.06 -31.20 50.08
N ILE A 321 -20.78 -31.05 50.40
CA ILE A 321 -19.92 -32.16 50.76
C ILE A 321 -20.44 -32.61 52.12
N GLY A 322 -21.19 -33.72 52.12
CA GLY A 322 -21.61 -34.42 53.32
C GLY A 322 -20.59 -35.48 53.68
#